data_AF-A0A4Y7XB94-F1
#
_entry.id   AF-A0A4Y7XB94-F1
#
_cell.length_a   1.000
_cell.length_b   1.000
_cell.length_c   1.000
_cell.angle_alpha   90.00
_cell.angle_beta   90.00
_cell.angle_gamma   90.00
#
_symmetry.space_group_name_H-M   'P 1'
#
loop_
_entity.id
_entity.type
_entity.pdbx_description
1 polymer ?
#
loop_
_entity_poly.entity_id
_entity_poly.type
_entity_poly.pdbx_seq_one_letter_code
_entity_poly.pdbx_strand_id
1 'polypeptide(L)'
;MNIEVLAAKIAFGNVQLCDYSDWAESLLNQGVESENIMILASFGLEKNIDRYEIETCFEKCLSELNIQLPDKNESLKIYAKLCCIEILKENTLPATAVDNLSRLAFLTEHEEPLFRIWDALSEDIYFIENEEHGAIWNSGLTKENQSIYIKEFAEQFLQLLELKLPENFWQLTYCESCKYIGNSIIKTKTEWSLLAQFKLPNEHLVHYAACAKCLAPYPLIMTDFIGRKNYLEMLKMA
;
A
#
# COMPACT_ATOMS: atom_id res chain seq x y z
N MET A 1 -18.32 -5.81 -15.01
CA MET A 1 -17.08 -5.58 -14.25
C MET A 1 -15.88 -5.90 -15.13
N ASN A 2 -14.72 -5.26 -14.97
CA ASN A 2 -13.54 -5.57 -15.78
C ASN A 2 -12.79 -6.84 -15.29
N ILE A 3 -12.13 -7.59 -16.17
CA ILE A 3 -11.42 -8.84 -15.84
C ILE A 3 -10.28 -8.61 -14.84
N GLU A 4 -9.56 -7.49 -14.95
CA GLU A 4 -8.49 -7.14 -14.02
C GLU A 4 -9.03 -6.90 -12.60
N VAL A 5 -10.24 -6.35 -12.48
CA VAL A 5 -10.91 -6.15 -11.19
C VAL A 5 -11.32 -7.49 -10.58
N LEU A 6 -11.85 -8.41 -11.39
CA LEU A 6 -12.17 -9.77 -10.96
C LEU A 6 -10.90 -10.52 -10.51
N ALA A 7 -9.84 -10.48 -11.31
CA ALA A 7 -8.55 -11.09 -11.00
C ALA A 7 -7.97 -10.53 -9.68
N ALA A 8 -8.05 -9.22 -9.47
CA ALA A 8 -7.64 -8.57 -8.23
C ALA A 8 -8.39 -9.09 -7.00
N LYS A 9 -9.72 -9.23 -7.09
CA LYS A 9 -10.55 -9.79 -6.01
C LYS A 9 -10.26 -11.27 -5.74
N ILE A 10 -10.01 -12.05 -6.79
CA ILE A 10 -9.61 -13.46 -6.69
C ILE A 10 -8.27 -13.55 -5.95
N ALA A 11 -7.26 -12.79 -6.38
CA ALA A 11 -5.92 -12.83 -5.81
C ALA A 11 -5.88 -12.37 -4.34
N PHE A 12 -6.70 -11.37 -3.98
CA PHE A 12 -6.85 -10.93 -2.59
C PHE A 12 -7.65 -11.94 -1.73
N GLY A 13 -8.51 -12.74 -2.35
CA GLY A 13 -9.34 -13.73 -1.67
C GLY A 13 -10.66 -13.17 -1.12
N ASN A 14 -11.16 -12.06 -1.67
CA ASN A 14 -12.47 -11.49 -1.30
C ASN A 14 -13.52 -11.56 -2.42
N VAL A 15 -13.24 -12.28 -3.50
CA VAL A 15 -14.19 -12.52 -4.60
C VAL A 15 -15.49 -13.14 -4.09
N GLN A 16 -16.61 -12.55 -4.50
CA GLN A 16 -17.96 -13.07 -4.28
C GLN A 16 -18.40 -13.89 -5.49
N LEU A 17 -19.32 -14.84 -5.31
CA LEU A 17 -19.78 -15.65 -6.45
C LEU A 17 -20.45 -14.78 -7.53
N CYS A 18 -21.16 -13.71 -7.14
CA CYS A 18 -21.77 -12.78 -8.11
C CYS A 18 -20.74 -11.99 -8.92
N ASP A 19 -19.48 -11.86 -8.47
CA ASP A 19 -18.45 -11.16 -9.23
C ASP A 19 -18.19 -11.86 -10.58
N TYR A 20 -18.24 -13.20 -10.63
CA TYR A 20 -18.05 -13.92 -11.90
C TYR A 20 -19.19 -13.65 -12.90
N SER A 21 -20.44 -13.63 -12.42
CA SER A 21 -21.60 -13.30 -13.26
C SER A 21 -21.59 -11.84 -13.70
N ASP A 22 -21.21 -10.90 -12.82
CA ASP A 22 -21.11 -9.46 -13.14
C ASP A 22 -20.04 -9.17 -14.21
N TRP A 23 -18.98 -9.97 -14.25
CA TRP A 23 -18.01 -9.94 -15.33
C TRP A 23 -18.62 -10.46 -16.64
N ALA A 24 -19.25 -11.63 -16.61
CA ALA A 24 -19.89 -12.23 -17.78
C ALA A 24 -20.98 -11.34 -18.39
N GLU A 25 -21.85 -10.75 -17.57
CA GLU A 25 -22.86 -9.78 -18.00
C GLU A 25 -22.23 -8.57 -18.70
N SER A 26 -21.07 -8.10 -18.22
CA SER A 26 -20.39 -6.99 -18.87
C SER A 26 -19.77 -7.34 -20.22
N LEU A 27 -19.41 -8.62 -20.45
CA LEU A 27 -19.00 -9.10 -21.77
C LEU A 27 -20.19 -9.16 -22.72
N LEU A 28 -21.35 -9.65 -22.26
CA LEU A 28 -22.60 -9.64 -23.04
C LEU A 28 -23.00 -8.21 -23.43
N ASN A 29 -22.91 -7.26 -22.50
CA ASN A 29 -23.18 -5.84 -22.76
C ASN A 29 -22.21 -5.21 -23.78
N GLN A 30 -21.03 -5.80 -23.97
CA GLN A 30 -20.04 -5.40 -24.98
C GLN A 30 -20.23 -6.14 -26.32
N GLY A 31 -21.24 -6.99 -26.44
CA GLY A 31 -21.54 -7.77 -27.64
C GLY A 31 -20.70 -9.04 -27.79
N VAL A 32 -20.01 -9.47 -26.74
CA VAL A 32 -19.28 -10.75 -26.74
C VAL A 32 -20.25 -11.86 -26.36
N GLU A 33 -20.74 -12.59 -27.37
CA GLU A 33 -21.70 -13.67 -27.19
C GLU A 33 -21.02 -15.04 -27.32
N SER A 34 -21.07 -15.83 -26.24
CA SER A 34 -20.66 -17.23 -26.23
C SER A 34 -21.57 -18.05 -25.32
N GLU A 35 -21.70 -19.35 -25.58
CA GLU A 35 -22.52 -20.24 -24.75
C GLU A 35 -22.03 -20.25 -23.30
N ASN A 36 -20.71 -20.36 -23.07
CA ASN A 36 -20.16 -20.36 -21.72
C ASN A 36 -20.37 -19.01 -21.02
N ILE A 37 -20.24 -17.88 -21.73
CA ILE A 37 -20.47 -16.55 -21.16
C ILE A 37 -21.95 -16.38 -20.77
N MET A 38 -22.88 -16.83 -21.60
CA MET A 38 -24.31 -16.79 -21.29
C MET A 38 -24.66 -17.65 -20.06
N ILE A 39 -24.07 -18.85 -19.97
CA ILE A 39 -24.20 -19.71 -18.79
C ILE A 39 -23.65 -19.00 -17.56
N LEU A 40 -22.44 -18.43 -17.65
CA LEU A 40 -21.79 -17.76 -16.53
C LEU A 40 -22.61 -16.55 -16.02
N ALA A 41 -23.16 -15.75 -16.94
CA ALA A 41 -24.04 -14.64 -16.61
C ALA A 41 -25.34 -15.13 -15.94
N SER A 42 -25.89 -16.26 -16.39
CA SER A 42 -27.14 -16.81 -15.86
C SER A 42 -27.07 -17.20 -14.38
N PHE A 43 -25.87 -17.53 -13.86
CA PHE A 43 -25.69 -17.79 -12.42
C PHE A 43 -26.10 -16.60 -11.56
N GLY A 44 -26.03 -15.35 -12.05
CA GLY A 44 -26.51 -14.17 -11.32
C GLY A 44 -27.99 -14.22 -10.92
N LEU A 45 -28.79 -15.09 -11.56
CA LEU A 45 -30.20 -15.30 -11.28
C LEU A 45 -30.46 -16.48 -10.31
N GLU A 46 -29.44 -17.29 -10.04
CA GLU A 46 -29.56 -18.48 -9.20
C GLU A 46 -29.39 -18.16 -7.71
N LYS A 47 -30.24 -18.79 -6.88
CA LYS A 47 -30.21 -18.55 -5.43
C LYS A 47 -29.13 -19.37 -4.70
N ASN A 48 -28.73 -20.51 -5.26
CA ASN A 48 -27.83 -21.48 -4.62
C ASN A 48 -26.77 -21.92 -5.63
N ILE A 49 -25.84 -21.02 -5.94
CA ILE A 49 -24.74 -21.30 -6.86
C ILE A 49 -23.69 -22.14 -6.13
N ASP A 50 -23.27 -23.24 -6.74
CA ASP A 50 -22.11 -23.99 -6.27
C ASP A 50 -20.79 -23.31 -6.71
N ARG A 51 -19.84 -23.18 -5.78
CA ARG A 51 -18.55 -22.51 -6.05
C ARG A 51 -17.74 -23.23 -7.13
N TYR A 52 -17.71 -24.56 -7.08
CA TYR A 52 -16.93 -25.34 -8.04
C TYR A 52 -17.53 -25.23 -9.45
N GLU A 53 -18.85 -25.22 -9.57
CA GLU A 53 -19.54 -25.03 -10.85
C GLU A 53 -19.23 -23.67 -11.49
N ILE A 54 -19.34 -22.58 -10.73
CA ILE A 54 -19.10 -21.23 -11.27
C ILE A 54 -17.63 -21.01 -11.63
N GLU A 55 -16.69 -21.50 -10.80
CA GLU A 55 -15.25 -21.40 -11.09
C GLU A 55 -14.88 -22.24 -12.32
N THR A 56 -15.44 -23.45 -12.46
CA THR A 56 -15.25 -24.30 -13.65
C THR A 56 -15.81 -23.63 -14.92
N CYS A 57 -16.96 -22.95 -14.82
CA CYS A 57 -17.54 -22.23 -15.94
C CYS A 57 -16.71 -21.00 -16.32
N PHE A 58 -16.18 -20.28 -15.32
CA PHE A 58 -15.26 -19.17 -15.52
C PHE A 58 -13.99 -19.60 -16.25
N GLU A 59 -13.36 -20.71 -15.86
CA GLU A 59 -12.18 -21.25 -16.56
C GLU A 59 -12.45 -21.57 -18.04
N LYS A 60 -13.64 -22.11 -18.35
CA LYS A 60 -14.06 -22.35 -19.74
C LYS A 60 -14.17 -21.04 -20.52
N CYS A 61 -14.75 -20.00 -19.93
CA CYS A 61 -14.84 -18.68 -20.54
C CYS A 61 -13.44 -18.09 -20.83
N LEU A 62 -12.51 -18.20 -19.89
CA LEU A 62 -11.12 -17.75 -20.08
C LEU A 62 -10.44 -18.49 -21.23
N SER A 63 -10.59 -19.81 -21.28
CA SER A 63 -10.03 -20.66 -22.34
C SER A 63 -10.62 -20.30 -23.72
N GLU A 64 -11.94 -20.15 -23.81
CA GLU A 64 -12.65 -19.79 -25.04
C GLU A 64 -12.24 -18.41 -25.57
N LEU A 65 -12.09 -17.43 -24.67
CA LEU A 65 -11.69 -16.07 -25.02
C LEU A 65 -10.17 -15.90 -25.17
N ASN A 66 -9.39 -16.96 -24.92
CA ASN A 66 -7.93 -16.93 -24.86
C ASN A 66 -7.41 -15.81 -23.92
N ILE A 67 -8.09 -15.62 -22.80
CA ILE A 67 -7.72 -14.63 -21.77
C ILE A 67 -6.79 -15.31 -20.76
N GLN A 68 -5.65 -14.67 -20.53
CA GLN A 68 -4.76 -15.02 -19.44
C GLN A 68 -4.96 -14.02 -18.31
N LEU A 69 -5.20 -14.52 -17.11
CA LEU A 69 -5.25 -13.67 -15.93
C LEU A 69 -3.84 -13.12 -15.63
N PRO A 70 -3.73 -11.89 -15.09
CA PRO A 70 -2.48 -11.42 -14.52
C PRO A 70 -1.99 -12.40 -13.44
N ASP A 71 -0.68 -12.44 -13.22
CA ASP A 71 -0.16 -13.21 -12.09
C ASP A 71 -0.67 -12.64 -10.74
N LYS A 72 -0.44 -13.39 -9.67
CA LYS A 72 -0.93 -13.03 -8.34
C LYS A 72 -0.40 -11.67 -7.88
N ASN A 73 0.88 -11.37 -8.09
CA ASN A 73 1.51 -10.14 -7.63
C ASN A 73 0.97 -8.93 -8.41
N GLU A 74 0.81 -9.06 -9.72
CA GLU A 74 0.22 -8.03 -10.56
C GLU A 74 -1.26 -7.80 -10.20
N SER A 75 -2.02 -8.88 -9.97
CA SER A 75 -3.41 -8.80 -9.52
C SER A 75 -3.54 -8.09 -8.16
N LEU A 76 -2.61 -8.33 -7.23
CA LEU A 76 -2.58 -7.63 -5.94
C LEU A 76 -2.18 -6.15 -6.08
N LYS A 77 -1.33 -5.78 -7.04
CA LYS A 77 -1.06 -4.37 -7.38
C LYS A 77 -2.30 -3.68 -7.90
N ILE A 78 -3.08 -4.35 -8.77
CA ILE A 78 -4.35 -3.83 -9.27
C ILE A 78 -5.34 -3.65 -8.10
N TYR A 79 -5.43 -4.63 -7.19
CA TYR A 79 -6.24 -4.51 -5.98
C TYR A 79 -5.86 -3.28 -5.14
N ALA A 80 -4.56 -3.10 -4.88
CA ALA A 80 -4.06 -1.96 -4.11
C ALA A 80 -4.44 -0.62 -4.75
N LYS A 81 -4.32 -0.51 -6.08
CA LYS A 81 -4.73 0.68 -6.84
C LYS A 81 -6.22 0.97 -6.68
N LEU A 82 -7.07 -0.05 -6.77
CA LEU A 82 -8.52 0.09 -6.60
C LEU A 82 -8.88 0.60 -5.21
N CYS A 83 -8.31 0.01 -4.14
CA CYS A 83 -8.52 0.48 -2.77
C CYS A 83 -8.06 1.92 -2.58
N CYS A 84 -6.93 2.31 -3.15
CA CYS A 84 -6.47 3.71 -3.09
C CYS A 84 -7.44 4.65 -3.81
N ILE A 85 -7.94 4.27 -5.00
CA ILE A 85 -8.93 5.07 -5.73
C ILE A 85 -10.23 5.22 -4.93
N GLU A 86 -10.66 4.18 -4.21
CA GLU A 86 -11.82 4.24 -3.32
C GLU A 86 -11.60 5.20 -2.14
N ILE A 87 -10.44 5.10 -1.45
CA ILE A 87 -10.04 6.04 -0.37
C ILE A 87 -10.12 7.50 -0.84
N LEU A 88 -9.71 7.78 -2.08
CA LEU A 88 -9.72 9.13 -2.64
C LEU A 88 -11.13 9.62 -3.01
N LYS A 89 -12.01 8.72 -3.44
CA LYS A 89 -13.39 9.04 -3.81
C LYS A 89 -14.30 9.25 -2.60
N GLU A 90 -14.12 8.46 -1.54
CA GLU A 90 -14.99 8.52 -0.37
C GLU A 90 -14.63 9.71 0.54
N ASN A 91 -15.65 10.43 1.03
CA ASN A 91 -15.45 11.50 2.03
C ASN A 91 -15.27 10.95 3.46
N THR A 92 -15.47 9.65 3.64
CA THR A 92 -15.27 8.91 4.88
C THR A 92 -14.32 7.77 4.60
N LEU A 93 -13.32 7.59 5.46
CA LEU A 93 -12.33 6.55 5.28
C LEU A 93 -12.90 5.22 5.78
N PRO A 94 -13.00 4.16 4.95
CA PRO A 94 -13.29 2.85 5.48
C PRO A 94 -12.05 2.42 6.28
N ALA A 95 -12.16 2.25 7.60
CA ALA A 95 -11.09 1.65 8.41
C ALA A 95 -10.60 0.32 7.78
N THR A 96 -11.53 -0.38 7.13
CA THR A 96 -11.30 -1.61 6.36
C THR A 96 -10.35 -1.45 5.16
N ALA A 97 -10.21 -0.25 4.57
CA ALA A 97 -9.37 -0.05 3.39
C ALA A 97 -7.88 -0.10 3.76
N VAL A 98 -7.48 0.55 4.86
CA VAL A 98 -6.10 0.50 5.36
C VAL A 98 -5.77 -0.91 5.83
N ASP A 99 -6.69 -1.58 6.54
CA ASP A 99 -6.51 -2.97 6.97
C ASP A 99 -6.36 -3.95 5.80
N ASN A 100 -7.10 -3.75 4.70
CA ASN A 100 -6.93 -4.56 3.51
C ASN A 100 -5.58 -4.31 2.84
N LEU A 101 -5.14 -3.05 2.77
CA LEU A 101 -3.86 -2.67 2.17
C LEU A 101 -2.66 -3.16 2.99
N SER A 102 -2.71 -3.14 4.33
CA SER A 102 -1.63 -3.64 5.19
C SER A 102 -1.39 -5.15 5.00
N ARG A 103 -2.46 -5.92 4.75
CA ARG A 103 -2.38 -7.37 4.49
C ARG A 103 -1.65 -7.73 3.19
N LEU A 104 -1.55 -6.82 2.22
CA LEU A 104 -0.93 -7.09 0.93
C LEU A 104 0.55 -7.48 1.04
N ALA A 105 1.27 -6.92 2.02
CA ALA A 105 2.67 -7.28 2.25
C ALA A 105 2.84 -8.77 2.57
N PHE A 106 1.91 -9.37 3.29
CA PHE A 106 1.91 -10.80 3.59
C PHE A 106 1.43 -11.64 2.40
N LEU A 107 0.43 -11.17 1.65
CA LEU A 107 -0.10 -11.88 0.49
C LEU A 107 0.88 -11.99 -0.68
N THR A 108 1.82 -11.04 -0.77
CA THR A 108 2.95 -11.05 -1.71
C THR A 108 4.20 -11.72 -1.15
N GLU A 109 4.12 -12.42 -0.01
CA GLU A 109 5.28 -13.06 0.64
C GLU A 109 6.45 -12.08 0.87
N HIS A 110 6.11 -10.79 1.03
CA HIS A 110 7.03 -9.67 1.18
C HIS A 110 7.96 -9.40 -0.01
N GLU A 111 7.65 -9.94 -1.21
CA GLU A 111 8.39 -9.68 -2.45
C GLU A 111 8.19 -8.25 -2.98
N GLU A 112 7.13 -7.56 -2.56
CA GLU A 112 6.86 -6.17 -2.91
C GLU A 112 7.04 -5.25 -1.68
N PRO A 113 8.25 -4.70 -1.46
CA PRO A 113 8.54 -3.86 -0.30
C PRO A 113 7.64 -2.63 -0.19
N LEU A 114 7.11 -2.14 -1.32
CA LEU A 114 6.24 -0.97 -1.34
C LEU A 114 4.95 -1.21 -0.54
N PHE A 115 4.46 -2.44 -0.44
CA PHE A 115 3.27 -2.74 0.35
C PHE A 115 3.50 -2.65 1.87
N ARG A 116 4.75 -2.74 2.35
CA ARG A 116 5.06 -2.66 3.79
C ARG A 116 4.77 -1.30 4.40
N ILE A 117 4.68 -0.23 3.60
CA ILE A 117 4.36 1.09 4.12
C ILE A 117 2.93 1.16 4.70
N TRP A 118 2.02 0.31 4.21
CA TRP A 118 0.64 0.23 4.71
C TRP A 118 0.55 -0.48 6.05
N ASP A 119 1.43 -1.46 6.29
CA ASP A 119 1.58 -2.12 7.59
C ASP A 119 2.02 -1.11 8.66
N ALA A 120 3.09 -0.36 8.37
CA ALA A 120 3.57 0.71 9.25
C ALA A 120 2.52 1.81 9.51
N LEU A 121 1.72 2.16 8.50
CA LEU A 121 0.61 3.11 8.67
C LEU A 121 -0.50 2.56 9.57
N SER A 122 -0.86 1.28 9.40
CA SER A 122 -1.88 0.61 10.22
C SER A 122 -1.45 0.55 11.70
N GLU A 123 -0.18 0.23 11.97
CA GLU A 123 0.39 0.30 13.33
C GLU A 123 0.33 1.70 13.93
N ASP A 124 0.76 2.73 13.18
CA ASP A 124 0.74 4.10 13.68
C ASP A 124 -0.69 4.59 13.96
N ILE A 125 -1.66 4.21 13.13
CA ILE A 125 -3.08 4.49 13.36
C ILE A 125 -3.53 3.86 14.68
N TYR A 126 -3.19 2.58 14.91
CA TYR A 126 -3.51 1.91 16.17
C TYR A 126 -2.92 2.66 17.38
N PHE A 127 -1.66 3.09 17.31
CA PHE A 127 -1.02 3.81 18.42
C PHE A 127 -1.66 5.16 18.74
N ILE A 128 -1.97 5.97 17.71
CA ILE A 128 -2.58 7.29 17.92
C ILE A 128 -4.04 7.20 18.39
N GLU A 129 -4.75 6.13 18.02
CA GLU A 129 -6.14 5.93 18.44
C GLU A 129 -6.25 5.49 19.90
N ASN A 130 -5.31 4.65 20.35
CA ASN A 130 -5.26 4.11 21.72
C ASN A 130 -4.48 4.99 22.72
N GLU A 131 -4.01 6.17 22.29
CA GLU A 131 -3.27 7.14 23.12
C GLU A 131 -2.00 6.57 23.79
N GLU A 132 -1.46 5.46 23.27
CA GLU A 132 -0.26 4.83 23.81
C GLU A 132 0.96 5.70 23.51
N HIS A 133 1.12 6.06 22.23
CA HIS A 133 2.24 6.82 21.69
C HIS A 133 1.78 7.63 20.46
N GLY A 134 2.56 8.65 20.07
CA GLY A 134 2.40 9.27 18.75
C GLY A 134 2.82 8.32 17.62
N ALA A 135 2.60 8.71 16.37
CA ALA A 135 3.06 7.94 15.21
C ALA A 135 4.60 7.75 15.26
N ILE A 136 5.04 6.52 15.03
CA ILE A 136 6.44 6.08 15.10
C ILE A 136 7.08 6.15 13.70
N TRP A 137 6.36 5.70 12.69
CA TRP A 137 6.90 5.53 11.34
C TRP A 137 6.50 6.64 10.37
N ASN A 138 5.37 7.29 10.63
CA ASN A 138 4.73 8.25 9.75
C ASN A 138 4.67 9.62 10.43
N SER A 139 5.74 10.38 10.28
CA SER A 139 5.89 11.72 10.84
C SER A 139 4.72 12.62 10.42
N GLY A 140 4.19 13.37 11.38
CA GLY A 140 3.08 14.29 11.17
C GLY A 140 1.69 13.67 11.19
N LEU A 141 1.55 12.34 11.30
CA LEU A 141 0.25 11.71 11.51
C LEU A 141 -0.25 11.96 12.93
N THR A 142 -1.50 12.44 13.06
CA THR A 142 -2.19 12.66 14.33
C THR A 142 -3.65 12.21 14.23
N LYS A 143 -4.33 12.10 15.38
CA LYS A 143 -5.75 11.72 15.45
C LYS A 143 -6.64 12.74 14.72
N GLU A 144 -6.29 14.02 14.75
CA GLU A 144 -7.05 15.10 14.14
C GLU A 144 -6.92 15.14 12.62
N ASN A 145 -5.77 14.71 12.06
CA ASN A 145 -5.51 14.79 10.62
C ASN A 145 -5.59 13.44 9.89
N GLN A 146 -5.81 12.33 10.61
CA GLN A 146 -5.79 10.95 10.13
C GLN A 146 -6.48 10.76 8.77
N SER A 147 -7.73 11.24 8.62
CA SER A 147 -8.49 11.07 7.37
C SER A 147 -7.81 11.74 6.16
N ILE A 148 -7.31 12.97 6.34
CA ILE A 148 -6.60 13.70 5.29
C ILE A 148 -5.25 13.03 5.01
N TYR A 149 -4.55 12.62 6.07
CA TYR A 149 -3.24 11.97 5.98
C TYR A 149 -3.31 10.69 5.13
N ILE A 150 -4.31 9.84 5.36
CA ILE A 150 -4.45 8.58 4.63
C ILE A 150 -4.80 8.83 3.16
N LYS A 151 -5.54 9.89 2.84
CA LYS A 151 -5.76 10.30 1.43
C LYS A 151 -4.46 10.72 0.77
N GLU A 152 -3.69 11.62 1.39
CA GLU A 152 -2.38 12.01 0.86
C GLU A 152 -1.43 10.80 0.73
N PHE A 153 -1.51 9.86 1.67
CA PHE A 153 -0.75 8.62 1.65
C PHE A 153 -1.15 7.73 0.47
N ALA A 154 -2.44 7.57 0.20
CA ALA A 154 -2.95 6.82 -0.96
C ALA A 154 -2.50 7.46 -2.28
N GLU A 155 -2.56 8.79 -2.41
CA GLU A 155 -2.04 9.50 -3.59
C GLU A 155 -0.54 9.32 -3.78
N GLN A 156 0.22 9.37 -2.68
CA GLN A 156 1.66 9.14 -2.70
C GLN A 156 1.97 7.70 -3.13
N PHE A 157 1.26 6.72 -2.59
CA PHE A 157 1.44 5.31 -2.93
C PHE A 157 1.14 5.03 -4.40
N LEU A 158 0.06 5.58 -4.95
CA LEU A 158 -0.25 5.49 -6.37
C LEU A 158 0.87 6.06 -7.24
N GLN A 159 1.47 7.20 -6.86
CA GLN A 159 2.62 7.76 -7.57
C GLN A 159 3.83 6.82 -7.51
N LEU A 160 4.11 6.21 -6.36
CA LEU A 160 5.24 5.29 -6.20
C LEU A 160 5.09 4.01 -7.02
N LEU A 161 3.86 3.49 -7.17
CA LEU A 161 3.58 2.31 -7.99
C LEU A 161 3.91 2.49 -9.47
N GLU A 162 3.84 3.73 -9.99
CA GLU A 162 4.12 4.05 -11.39
C GLU A 162 5.60 4.37 -11.64
N LEU A 163 6.40 4.49 -10.58
CA LEU A 163 7.82 4.83 -10.68
C LEU A 163 8.71 3.59 -10.72
N LYS A 164 9.74 3.66 -11.55
CA LYS A 164 10.88 2.74 -11.44
C LYS A 164 11.78 3.20 -10.29
N LEU A 165 11.48 2.72 -9.08
CA LEU A 165 12.28 3.02 -7.89
C LEU A 165 13.69 2.40 -7.99
N PRO A 166 14.73 3.07 -7.44
CA PRO A 166 16.07 2.47 -7.37
C PRO A 166 16.05 1.23 -6.48
N GLU A 167 16.89 0.23 -6.76
CA GLU A 167 16.94 -1.02 -5.98
C GLU A 167 17.20 -0.78 -4.49
N ASN A 168 17.98 0.26 -4.17
CA ASN A 168 18.28 0.66 -2.80
C ASN A 168 17.34 1.75 -2.24
N PHE A 169 16.14 1.91 -2.80
CA PHE A 169 15.21 2.99 -2.44
C PHE A 169 14.98 3.09 -0.92
N TRP A 170 14.76 1.96 -0.26
CA TRP A 170 14.46 1.90 1.17
C TRP A 170 15.64 2.25 2.08
N GLN A 171 16.87 2.25 1.56
CA GLN A 171 18.08 2.68 2.26
C GLN A 171 18.39 4.17 2.02
N LEU A 172 17.69 4.82 1.09
CA LEU A 172 17.87 6.24 0.82
C LEU A 172 17.28 7.08 1.96
N THR A 173 17.83 8.27 2.09
CA THR A 173 17.33 9.31 2.99
C THR A 173 17.26 10.64 2.26
N TYR A 174 16.34 11.49 2.67
CA TYR A 174 16.22 12.88 2.23
C TYR A 174 16.73 13.81 3.33
N CYS A 175 17.69 14.67 3.00
CA CYS A 175 18.16 15.69 3.92
C CYS A 175 17.42 17.01 3.71
N GLU A 176 16.65 17.44 4.71
CA GLU A 176 15.90 18.69 4.64
C GLU A 176 16.79 19.93 4.49
N SER A 177 17.98 19.92 5.09
CA SER A 177 18.91 21.06 5.11
C SER A 177 19.59 21.33 3.77
N CYS A 178 19.96 20.28 3.03
CA CYS A 178 20.71 20.44 1.77
C CYS A 178 20.05 19.79 0.55
N LYS A 179 18.83 19.25 0.72
CA LYS A 179 18.01 18.62 -0.33
C LYS A 179 18.71 17.44 -1.02
N TYR A 180 19.68 16.82 -0.35
CA TYR A 180 20.38 15.64 -0.84
C TYR A 180 19.52 14.40 -0.62
N ILE A 181 19.38 13.59 -1.68
CA ILE A 181 18.82 12.24 -1.63
C ILE A 181 19.97 11.25 -1.77
N GLY A 182 20.14 10.39 -0.77
CA GLY A 182 21.19 9.39 -0.77
C GLY A 182 21.28 8.64 0.55
N ASN A 183 22.25 7.73 0.66
CA ASN A 183 22.50 7.01 1.90
C ASN A 183 22.90 7.99 3.02
N SER A 184 22.44 7.71 4.23
CA SER A 184 22.95 8.36 5.43
C SER A 184 24.26 7.72 5.89
N ILE A 185 24.97 8.40 6.79
CA ILE A 185 26.13 7.85 7.51
C ILE A 185 25.86 7.85 9.00
N ILE A 186 26.44 6.90 9.72
CA ILE A 186 26.35 6.87 11.18
C ILE A 186 27.37 7.84 11.78
N LYS A 187 26.92 8.71 12.67
CA LYS A 187 27.74 9.59 13.49
C LYS A 187 27.50 9.27 14.97
N THR A 188 28.44 9.67 15.80
CA THR A 188 28.37 9.50 17.24
C THR A 188 28.45 10.88 17.90
N LYS A 189 27.59 11.12 18.87
CA LYS A 189 27.70 12.28 19.77
C LYS A 189 27.60 11.81 21.21
N THR A 190 28.18 12.58 22.10
CA THR A 190 27.96 12.44 23.53
C THR A 190 26.65 13.11 23.90
N GLU A 191 25.76 12.39 24.58
CA GLU A 191 24.59 12.99 25.24
C GLU A 191 24.67 12.84 26.76
N TRP A 192 24.15 13.84 27.44
CA TRP A 192 24.00 13.86 28.88
C TRP A 192 22.53 13.61 29.20
N SER A 193 22.24 12.49 29.85
CA SER A 193 20.92 12.26 30.43
C SER A 193 21.01 12.29 31.95
N LEU A 194 19.97 12.85 32.56
CA LEU A 194 19.72 12.61 33.97
C LEU A 194 19.12 11.21 34.05
N LEU A 195 19.83 10.26 34.65
CA LEU A 195 19.18 9.04 35.12
C LEU A 195 18.08 9.48 36.10
N ALA A 196 16.82 9.41 35.67
CA ALA A 196 15.67 9.91 36.41
C ALA A 196 15.60 9.37 37.85
N GLN A 197 16.21 8.20 38.08
CA GLN A 197 16.28 7.52 39.36
C GLN A 197 17.39 8.05 40.30
N PHE A 198 18.45 8.66 39.78
CA PHE A 198 19.65 9.01 40.59
C PHE A 198 20.13 10.46 40.47
N LYS A 199 19.60 11.26 39.53
CA LYS A 199 20.06 12.64 39.24
C LYS A 199 21.59 12.75 39.08
N LEU A 200 22.24 11.65 38.74
CA LEU A 200 23.67 11.61 38.43
C LEU A 200 23.82 11.89 36.93
N PRO A 201 24.70 12.83 36.53
CA PRO A 201 25.06 13.02 35.15
C PRO A 201 25.68 11.72 34.62
N ASN A 202 25.06 11.09 33.62
CA ASN A 202 25.66 9.95 32.95
C ASN A 202 25.95 10.28 31.49
N GLU A 203 27.22 10.19 31.14
CA GLU A 203 27.69 10.38 29.77
C GLU A 203 27.45 9.08 29.00
N HIS A 204 26.72 9.16 27.89
CA HIS A 204 26.54 8.02 27.01
C HIS A 204 26.70 8.43 25.54
N LEU A 205 27.30 7.52 24.78
CA LEU A 205 27.49 7.69 23.34
C LEU A 205 26.18 7.34 22.65
N VAL A 206 25.68 8.29 21.86
CA VAL A 206 24.48 8.13 21.04
C VAL A 206 24.90 8.11 19.58
N HIS A 207 24.57 7.01 18.91
CA HIS A 207 24.70 6.91 17.46
C HIS A 207 23.47 7.50 16.78
N TYR A 208 23.67 8.26 15.71
CA TYR A 208 22.58 8.84 14.93
C TYR A 208 22.91 8.82 13.43
N ALA A 209 21.87 8.75 12.61
CA ALA A 209 21.99 8.90 11.17
C ALA A 209 22.24 10.38 10.84
N ALA A 210 23.19 10.65 9.96
CA ALA A 210 23.50 11.99 9.46
C ALA A 210 23.52 12.00 7.93
N CYS A 211 23.19 13.14 7.33
CA CYS A 211 23.31 13.34 5.90
C CYS A 211 24.77 13.15 5.45
N ALA A 212 25.00 12.31 4.44
CA ALA A 212 26.34 12.08 3.90
C ALA A 212 26.98 13.33 3.25
N LYS A 213 26.17 14.33 2.86
CA LYS A 213 26.64 15.54 2.17
C LYS A 213 26.93 16.71 3.11
N CYS A 214 26.00 17.07 3.99
CA CYS A 214 26.13 18.26 4.86
C CYS A 214 26.25 17.92 6.36
N LEU A 215 26.24 16.64 6.73
CA LEU A 215 26.30 16.16 8.11
C LEU A 215 25.14 16.57 9.02
N ALA A 216 24.07 17.16 8.46
CA ALA A 216 22.86 17.44 9.22
C ALA A 216 22.31 16.12 9.85
N PRO A 217 21.91 16.14 11.12
CA PRO A 217 21.42 14.95 11.81
C PRO A 217 20.01 14.57 11.35
N TYR A 218 19.67 13.30 11.54
CA TYR A 218 18.32 12.72 11.34
C TYR A 218 17.71 13.02 9.97
N PRO A 219 18.37 12.67 8.85
CA PRO A 219 17.73 12.79 7.55
C PRO A 219 16.49 11.86 7.49
N LEU A 220 15.46 12.30 6.77
CA LEU A 220 14.19 11.57 6.65
C LEU A 220 14.40 10.29 5.84
N ILE A 221 13.96 9.16 6.37
CA ILE A 221 14.06 7.83 5.73
C ILE A 221 12.92 7.61 4.72
N MET A 222 13.11 6.76 3.70
CA MET A 222 12.05 6.49 2.70
C MET A 222 10.91 5.61 3.23
N THR A 223 11.04 5.00 4.40
CA THR A 223 9.90 4.35 5.08
C THR A 223 8.95 5.35 5.72
N ASP A 224 9.38 6.59 5.93
CA ASP A 224 8.55 7.68 6.44
C ASP A 224 7.81 8.42 5.29
N PHE A 225 6.56 8.79 5.53
CA PHE A 225 5.71 9.49 4.57
C PHE A 225 6.30 10.84 4.10
N ILE A 226 6.86 11.65 5.01
CA ILE A 226 7.46 12.95 4.68
C ILE A 226 8.72 12.73 3.84
N GLY A 227 9.53 11.71 4.18
CA GLY A 227 10.67 11.29 3.38
C GLY A 227 10.31 11.01 1.92
N ARG A 228 9.27 10.19 1.70
CA ARG A 228 8.76 9.89 0.35
C ARG A 228 8.12 11.09 -0.34
N LYS A 229 7.41 11.94 0.39
CA LYS A 229 6.76 13.15 -0.16
C LYS A 229 7.82 14.07 -0.78
N ASN A 230 8.89 14.33 -0.02
CA ASN A 230 10.03 15.12 -0.47
C ASN A 230 10.78 14.46 -1.65
N TYR A 231 10.92 13.13 -1.66
CA TYR A 231 11.50 12.40 -2.79
C TYR A 231 10.70 12.63 -4.09
N LEU A 232 9.38 12.48 -4.03
CA LEU A 232 8.50 12.69 -5.20
C LEU A 232 8.50 14.14 -5.67
N GLU A 233 8.50 15.11 -4.76
CA GLU A 233 8.60 16.54 -5.11
C GLU A 233 9.90 16.85 -5.86
N MET A 234 11.02 16.27 -5.42
CA MET A 234 12.30 16.44 -6.11
C MET A 234 12.30 15.87 -7.53
N LEU A 235 11.65 14.72 -7.75
CA LEU A 235 11.54 14.14 -9.09
C LEU A 235 10.73 15.03 -10.05
N LYS A 236 9.77 15.82 -9.55
CA LYS A 236 8.99 16.77 -10.37
C LYS A 236 9.80 18.01 -10.77
N MET A 237 10.91 18.28 -10.10
CA MET A 237 11.77 19.45 -10.35
C MET A 237 12.98 19.12 -11.25
N ALA A 238 13.24 17.85 -11.52
CA ALA A 238 14.35 17.36 -12.35
C ALA A 238 13.92 17.21 -13.82
#